data_AF-A0A418M1B4-F1
#
_entry.id   AF-A0A418M1B4-F1
#
_cell.length_a   1.000
_cell.length_b   1.000
_cell.length_c   1.000
_cell.angle_alpha   90.00
_cell.angle_beta   90.00
_cell.angle_gamma   90.00
#
_symmetry.space_group_name_H-M   'P 1'
#
loop_
_entity.id
_entity.type
_entity.pdbx_description
1 polymer ?
#
loop_
_entity_poly.entity_id
_entity_poly.type
_entity_poly.pdbx_seq_one_letter_code
_entity_poly.pdbx_strand_id
1 'polypeptide(L)' 'MWYFLIKQNTLETTHFQSLQKKAVLTETEVFSEPFDNWYVFSVPKDDYTAFMDYLDREGIGYDLTADKPTRDELLDSMR' A
#
# COMPACT_ATOMS: atom_id res chain seq x y z
N MET A 1 -1.19 -8.05 -11.69
CA MET A 1 -1.62 -7.14 -10.61
C MET A 1 -0.40 -6.40 -10.13
N TRP A 2 -0.58 -5.23 -9.54
CA TRP A 2 0.46 -4.50 -8.82
C TRP A 2 0.02 -4.35 -7.38
N TYR A 3 0.97 -4.43 -6.46
CA TYR A 3 0.72 -4.32 -5.04
C TYR A 3 1.46 -3.09 -4.52
N PHE A 4 0.67 -2.11 -4.08
CA PHE A 4 1.18 -0.90 -3.45
C PHE A 4 1.12 -1.08 -1.94
N LEU A 5 2.26 -0.92 -1.30
CA LEU A 5 2.46 -1.09 0.14
C LEU A 5 2.65 0.29 0.74
N ILE A 6 1.80 0.67 1.68
CA ILE A 6 1.83 1.99 2.29
C ILE A 6 1.80 1.81 3.80
N LYS A 7 2.74 2.44 4.51
CA LYS A 7 2.74 2.44 5.98
C LYS A 7 1.49 3.12 6.50
N GLN A 8 0.80 2.48 7.43
CA GLN A 8 -0.48 2.97 7.95
C GLN A 8 -0.35 4.34 8.61
N ASN A 9 0.74 4.58 9.33
CA ASN A 9 0.99 5.84 10.04
C ASN A 9 1.28 7.03 9.11
N THR A 10 1.63 6.79 7.84
CA THR A 10 1.92 7.84 6.85
C THR A 10 0.72 8.16 5.96
N LEU A 11 -0.41 7.47 6.12
CA LEU A 11 -1.56 7.60 5.23
C LEU A 11 -2.77 8.18 5.97
N GLU A 12 -3.16 9.39 5.62
CA GLU A 12 -4.38 10.00 6.16
C GLU A 12 -5.63 9.22 5.74
N THR A 13 -6.65 9.24 6.61
CA THR A 13 -7.91 8.53 6.38
C THR A 13 -8.59 8.92 5.07
N THR A 14 -8.51 10.19 4.68
CA THR A 14 -9.08 10.72 3.43
C THR A 14 -8.40 10.10 2.21
N HIS A 15 -7.06 10.01 2.21
CA HIS A 15 -6.31 9.38 1.14
C HIS A 15 -6.52 7.87 1.12
N PHE A 16 -6.54 7.22 2.29
CA PHE A 16 -6.87 5.79 2.40
C PHE A 16 -8.21 5.46 1.75
N GLN A 17 -9.28 6.21 2.05
CA GLN A 17 -10.61 5.98 1.48
C GLN A 17 -10.63 6.18 -0.05
N SER A 18 -9.88 7.18 -0.54
CA SER A 18 -9.73 7.43 -1.98
C SER A 18 -9.01 6.28 -2.68
N LEU A 19 -7.92 5.76 -2.10
CA LEU A 19 -7.15 4.64 -2.63
C LEU A 19 -7.95 3.33 -2.58
N GLN A 20 -8.66 3.07 -1.49
CA GLN A 20 -9.51 1.90 -1.34
C GLN A 20 -10.58 1.80 -2.44
N LYS A 21 -11.15 2.93 -2.88
CA LYS A 21 -12.12 2.97 -3.99
C LYS A 21 -11.50 2.70 -5.36
N LYS A 22 -10.18 2.84 -5.49
CA LYS A 22 -9.42 2.67 -6.74
C LYS A 22 -8.76 1.29 -6.84
N ALA A 23 -8.50 0.64 -5.71
CA ALA A 23 -7.97 -0.72 -5.65
C ALA A 23 -9.08 -1.75 -5.79
N VAL A 24 -8.75 -2.92 -6.33
CA VAL A 24 -9.69 -4.06 -6.38
C VAL A 24 -9.79 -4.73 -5.01
N LEU A 25 -8.70 -4.76 -4.27
CA LEU A 25 -8.63 -5.31 -2.93
C LEU A 25 -7.72 -4.44 -2.07
N THR A 26 -8.11 -4.25 -0.81
CA THR A 26 -7.31 -3.57 0.21
C THR A 26 -7.23 -4.46 1.43
N GLU A 27 -6.01 -4.74 1.88
CA GLU A 27 -5.71 -5.54 3.05
C GLU A 27 -4.91 -4.71 4.05
N THR A 28 -4.97 -5.09 5.32
CA THR A 28 -4.18 -4.46 6.38
C THR A 28 -3.36 -5.54 7.06
N GLU A 29 -2.04 -5.42 6.95
CA GLU A 29 -1.09 -6.29 7.63
C GLU A 29 -0.71 -5.63 8.96
N VAL A 30 -1.17 -6.25 10.05
CA VAL A 30 -0.97 -5.75 11.41
C VAL A 30 0.26 -6.40 12.02
N PHE A 31 1.15 -5.57 12.52
CA PHE A 31 2.36 -5.95 13.25
C PHE A 31 2.29 -5.48 14.71
N SER A 32 3.10 -6.10 15.56
CA SER A 32 3.28 -5.65 16.94
C SER A 32 4.38 -4.60 17.00
N GLU A 33 4.29 -3.70 17.99
CA GLU A 33 5.34 -2.72 18.26
C GLU A 33 6.72 -3.40 18.36
N PRO A 34 7.78 -2.81 17.77
CA PRO A 34 7.88 -1.43 17.27
C PRO A 34 7.55 -1.25 15.78
N PHE A 35 7.02 -2.27 15.10
CA PHE A 35 6.83 -2.23 13.64
C PHE A 35 5.53 -1.52 13.24
N ASP A 36 5.60 -0.75 12.16
CA ASP A 36 4.43 -0.09 11.58
C ASP A 36 3.54 -1.11 10.86
N ASN A 37 2.22 -0.90 10.96
CA ASN A 37 1.26 -1.64 10.15
C ASN A 37 1.32 -1.18 8.69
N TRP A 38 0.92 -2.07 7.78
CA TRP A 38 0.92 -1.80 6.35
C TRP A 38 -0.46 -1.94 5.74
N TYR A 39 -0.79 -1.03 4.82
CA TYR A 39 -1.86 -1.20 3.87
C TYR A 39 -1.32 -1.82 2.59
N VAL A 40 -2.01 -2.84 2.09
CA VAL A 40 -1.68 -3.52 0.83
C VAL A 40 -2.82 -3.31 -0.14
N PHE A 41 -2.58 -2.54 -1.20
CA PHE A 41 -3.55 -2.27 -2.25
C PHE A 41 -3.24 -3.11 -3.48
N SER A 42 -4.18 -3.96 -3.87
CA SER A 42 -4.10 -4.73 -5.12
C SER A 42 -4.72 -3.95 -6.26
N VAL A 43 -3.92 -3.57 -7.24
CA VAL A 43 -4.31 -2.68 -8.35
C VAL A 43 -4.13 -3.42 -9.69
N PRO A 44 -5.16 -3.45 -10.56
CA PRO A 44 -5.03 -3.94 -11.93
C PRO A 44 -3.98 -3.18 -12.73
N LYS A 45 -3.41 -3.85 -13.74
CA LYS A 45 -2.40 -3.22 -14.59
C LYS A 45 -2.95 -1.98 -15.31
N ASP A 46 -4.22 -1.99 -15.68
CA ASP A 46 -4.86 -0.90 -16.41
C ASP A 46 -5.08 0.34 -15.53
N ASP A 47 -5.24 0.16 -14.22
CA ASP A 47 -5.44 1.24 -13.25
C ASP A 47 -4.13 1.69 -12.57
N TYR A 48 -3.02 0.99 -12.85
CA TYR A 48 -1.70 1.21 -12.26
C TYR A 48 -1.29 2.69 -12.32
N THR A 49 -1.28 3.26 -13.52
CA THR A 49 -0.78 4.63 -13.74
C THR A 49 -1.63 5.63 -12.98
N ALA A 50 -2.95 5.49 -13.01
CA ALA A 50 -3.86 6.40 -12.31
C ALA A 50 -3.73 6.29 -10.77
N PHE A 51 -3.39 5.11 -10.26
CA PHE A 51 -3.13 4.89 -8.84
C PHE A 51 -1.79 5.52 -8.41
N MET A 52 -0.74 5.25 -9.19
CA MET A 52 0.60 5.82 -9.01
C MET A 52 0.59 7.35 -9.07
N ASP A 53 -0.04 7.93 -10.10
CA ASP A 53 -0.14 9.38 -10.28
C ASP A 53 -0.82 10.07 -9.09
N TYR A 54 -1.82 9.41 -8.48
CA TYR A 54 -2.45 9.94 -7.28
C TYR A 54 -1.48 9.94 -6.09
N LEU A 55 -0.76 8.84 -5.86
CA LEU A 55 0.22 8.76 -4.78
C LEU A 55 1.32 9.81 -4.93
N ASP A 56 1.88 9.94 -6.14
CA ASP A 56 2.94 10.88 -6.44
C ASP A 56 2.47 12.33 -6.29
N ARG A 57 1.25 12.65 -6.74
CA ARG A 57 0.68 14.01 -6.63
C ARG A 57 0.42 14.42 -5.18
N GLU A 58 -0.06 13.49 -4.36
CA GLU A 58 -0.33 13.76 -2.95
C GLU A 58 0.93 13.58 -2.06
N GLY A 59 2.07 13.18 -2.63
CA GLY A 59 3.33 13.01 -1.90
C GLY A 59 3.33 11.80 -0.95
N ILE A 60 2.53 10.77 -1.24
CA ILE A 60 2.38 9.57 -0.41
C ILE A 60 3.49 8.59 -0.78
N GLY A 61 4.34 8.24 0.19
CA GLY A 61 5.36 7.21 0.02
C GLY A 61 4.74 5.80 -0.07
N TYR A 62 5.25 4.98 -0.99
CA TYR A 62 4.82 3.60 -1.19
C TYR A 62 5.98 2.72 -1.64
N ASP A 63 5.88 1.43 -1.33
CA ASP A 63 6.66 0.39 -2.00
C ASP A 63 5.79 -0.32 -3.03
N LEU A 64 6.40 -0.72 -4.15
CA LEU A 64 5.71 -1.38 -5.26
C LEU A 64 6.31 -2.76 -5.51
N THR A 65 5.46 -3.77 -5.56
CA THR A 65 5.84 -5.13 -5.93
C THR A 65 4.87 -5.74 -6.95
N ALA A 66 5.41 -6.62 -7.81
CA ALA A 66 4.66 -7.36 -8.82
C ALA A 66 3.90 -8.56 -8.23
N ASP A 67 4.38 -9.09 -7.10
CA ASP A 67 3.79 -10.22 -6.39
C ASP A 67 3.29 -9.77 -5.01
N LYS A 68 2.22 -10.41 -4.51
CA LYS A 68 1.67 -10.09 -3.19
C LYS A 68 2.74 -10.44 -2.14
N PRO A 69 3.23 -9.47 -1.35
CA PRO A 69 4.25 -9.78 -0.36
C PRO A 69 3.65 -10.63 0.75
N THR A 70 4.45 -11.54 1.25
CA THR A 70 4.15 -12.29 2.46
C THR A 70 4.42 -11.43 3.69
N ARG A 71 3.83 -11.84 4.82
CA ARG A 71 4.05 -11.20 6.11
C ARG A 71 5.53 -11.17 6.49
N ASP A 72 6.29 -12.24 6.18
CA ASP A 72 7.71 -12.32 6.49
C ASP A 72 8.55 -11.38 5.62
N GLU A 73 8.20 -11.21 4.33
CA GLU A 73 8.86 -10.24 3.45
C GLU A 73 8.60 -8.79 3.89
N LEU A 74 7.39 -8.49 4.34
CA LEU A 74 7.07 -7.18 4.93
C LEU A 74 7.83 -6.95 6.25
N LEU A 75 8.00 -7.99 7.07
CA LEU A 75 8.82 -7.89 8.28
C LEU A 75 10.29 -7.64 7.96
N ASP A 76 10.82 -8.30 6.93
CA ASP A 76 12.22 -8.15 6.52
C ASP A 76 12.50 -6.74 5.98
N SER A 77 11.55 -6.12 5.27
CA SER A 77 11.71 -4.74 4.78
C SER A 77 11.75 -3.66 5.87
N MET A 78 11.32 -4.00 7.10
CA MET A 78 11.33 -3.10 8.25
C MET A 78 12.51 -3.30 9.21
N ARG A 79 13.28 -4.38 9.03
CA ARG A 79 14.46 -4.70 9.86
C ARG A 79 15.69 -3.94 9.38
#